data_AF-A0A7J6PWW4-F1
#
_entry.id   AF-A0A7J6PWW4-F1
#
_cell.length_a   1.000
_cell.length_b   1.000
_cell.length_c   1.000
_cell.angle_alpha   90.00
_cell.angle_beta   90.00
_cell.angle_gamma   90.00
#
_symmetry.space_group_name_H-M   'P 1'
#
loop_
_entity.id
_entity.type
_entity.pdbx_description
1 polymer ?
#
loop_
_entity_poly.entity_id
_entity_poly.type
_entity_poly.pdbx_seq_one_letter_code
_entity_poly.pdbx_strand_id
1 'polypeptide(L)'
;FPMVRTTVLSEANFDVKPAGTNAIVAVIAHSGFDMEDALIISKGSYDRGFKHGSVYKTKVINCPPKGTVGSRLTQFRADNHSVKGEKVVKDLDYDGIPYIGQQVHEGDPICRVLNKGTGEAKLEKYKEGEVAWVEQVNMIGGGG
;
A
#
# COMPACT_ATOMS: atom_id res chain seq x y z
N PHE A 1 5.20 26.79 1.37
CA PHE A 1 6.34 27.21 2.21
C PHE A 1 7.74 26.85 1.67
N PRO A 2 8.23 27.58 0.66
CA PRO A 2 9.67 27.80 0.42
C PRO A 2 10.11 29.18 0.94
N MET A 3 11.37 29.32 1.37
CA MET A 3 11.89 30.63 1.85
C MET A 3 11.87 31.71 0.75
N VAL A 4 12.14 31.31 -0.50
CA VAL A 4 12.03 32.17 -1.67
C VAL A 4 10.85 31.66 -2.50
N ARG A 5 9.85 32.52 -2.73
CA ARG A 5 8.60 32.18 -3.45
C ARG A 5 8.24 33.22 -4.50
N THR A 6 7.59 32.78 -5.58
CA THR A 6 7.01 33.67 -6.59
C THR A 6 5.60 34.12 -6.18
N THR A 7 5.12 35.22 -6.75
CA THR A 7 3.75 35.73 -6.53
C THR A 7 2.70 34.72 -6.98
N VAL A 8 2.88 34.12 -8.15
CA VAL A 8 2.01 33.07 -8.70
C VAL A 8 1.89 31.86 -7.76
N LEU A 9 2.98 31.44 -7.12
CA LEU A 9 2.94 30.33 -6.16
C LEU A 9 2.12 30.66 -4.91
N SER A 10 2.09 31.94 -4.52
CA SER A 10 1.32 32.42 -3.38
C SER A 10 -0.17 32.50 -3.71
N GLU A 11 -0.53 32.91 -4.93
CA GLU A 11 -1.91 32.91 -5.43
C GLU A 11 -2.48 31.50 -5.62
N ALA A 12 -1.63 30.54 -5.99
CA ALA A 12 -2.00 29.14 -6.18
C ALA A 12 -2.25 28.36 -4.88
N ASN A 13 -2.24 29.03 -3.71
CA ASN A 13 -2.45 28.41 -2.39
C ASN A 13 -1.55 27.19 -2.12
N PHE A 14 -0.32 27.21 -2.63
CA PHE A 14 0.64 26.12 -2.47
C PHE A 14 1.15 25.96 -1.03
N ASP A 15 0.76 26.88 -0.13
CA ASP A 15 1.01 26.78 1.30
C ASP A 15 0.15 25.71 1.99
N VAL A 16 -0.98 25.31 1.39
CA VAL A 16 -1.85 24.25 1.93
C VAL A 16 -1.28 22.85 1.65
N LYS A 17 -0.47 22.69 0.60
CA LYS A 17 0.11 21.41 0.18
C LYS A 17 1.62 21.55 -0.01
N PRO A 18 2.43 21.46 1.06
CA PRO A 18 3.88 21.56 0.94
C PRO A 18 4.43 20.36 0.17
N ALA A 19 5.12 20.63 -0.94
CA ALA A 19 5.70 19.60 -1.81
C ALA A 19 7.19 19.30 -1.51
N GLY A 20 7.78 19.92 -0.48
CA GLY A 20 9.21 19.78 -0.19
C GLY A 20 9.63 20.38 1.14
N THR A 21 10.94 20.32 1.41
CA THR A 21 11.58 20.85 2.62
C THR A 21 12.76 21.74 2.25
N ASN A 22 13.03 22.75 3.07
CA ASN A 22 14.22 23.59 2.91
C ASN A 22 15.45 22.81 3.39
N ALA A 23 16.54 22.87 2.62
CA ALA A 23 17.80 22.21 2.95
C ALA A 23 18.95 23.22 2.90
N ILE A 24 19.94 23.03 3.78
CA ILE A 24 21.21 23.77 3.73
C ILE A 24 22.09 23.05 2.71
N VAL A 25 22.55 23.78 1.69
CA VAL A 25 23.39 23.26 0.62
C VAL A 25 24.79 23.86 0.75
N ALA A 26 25.81 23.01 0.73
CA ALA A 26 27.20 23.42 0.67
C ALA A 26 27.76 23.07 -0.71
N VAL A 27 28.39 24.05 -1.38
CA VAL A 27 29.05 23.85 -2.68
C VAL A 27 30.54 23.67 -2.40
N ILE A 28 30.99 22.41 -2.38
CA ILE A 28 32.37 22.02 -2.09
C ILE A 28 32.70 20.74 -2.87
N ALA A 29 33.91 20.67 -3.43
CA ALA A 29 34.47 19.43 -3.94
C ALA A 29 35.25 18.74 -2.81
N HIS A 30 34.72 17.66 -2.25
CA HIS A 30 35.31 17.04 -1.06
C HIS A 30 35.66 15.56 -1.21
N SER A 31 34.74 14.76 -1.74
CA SER A 31 34.80 13.31 -1.55
C SER A 31 35.17 12.52 -2.80
N GLY A 32 35.07 13.15 -3.98
CA GLY A 32 35.20 12.47 -5.27
C GLY A 32 34.02 11.55 -5.61
N PHE A 33 33.06 11.36 -4.69
CA PHE A 33 31.77 10.71 -4.95
C PHE A 33 30.69 11.70 -5.40
N ASP A 34 31.01 12.99 -5.38
CA ASP A 34 30.20 14.13 -5.84
C ASP A 34 30.50 14.49 -7.31
N MET A 35 30.89 13.51 -8.13
CA MET A 35 31.12 13.70 -9.57
C MET A 35 29.81 13.67 -10.36
N GLU A 36 29.78 14.43 -11.45
CA GLU A 36 28.63 14.56 -12.35
C GLU A 36 27.39 15.12 -11.63
N ASP A 37 26.31 14.32 -11.55
CA ASP A 37 25.02 14.71 -10.97
C ASP A 37 24.81 14.12 -9.56
N ALA A 38 25.87 13.58 -8.94
CA ALA A 38 25.79 12.96 -7.63
C ALA A 38 25.70 14.00 -6.50
N LEU A 39 24.75 13.79 -5.59
CA LEU A 39 24.57 14.61 -4.38
C LEU A 39 24.84 13.77 -3.13
N ILE A 40 25.52 14.36 -2.16
CA ILE A 40 25.82 13.72 -0.89
C ILE A 40 24.88 14.26 0.19
N ILE A 41 24.26 13.35 0.95
CA ILE A 41 23.35 13.68 2.05
C ILE A 41 24.04 13.37 3.37
N SER A 42 23.88 14.27 4.36
CA SER A 42 24.36 14.03 5.71
C SER A 42 23.59 12.88 6.36
N LYS A 43 24.31 11.83 6.79
CA LYS A 43 23.74 10.70 7.53
C LYS A 43 22.97 11.15 8.78
N GLY A 44 23.53 12.09 9.55
CA GLY A 44 22.86 12.59 10.76
C GLY A 44 21.57 13.37 10.45
N SER A 45 21.44 13.98 9.28
CA SER A 45 20.17 14.58 8.84
C SER A 45 19.17 13.52 8.38
N TYR A 46 19.65 12.47 7.69
CA TYR A 46 18.83 11.33 7.28
C TYR A 46 18.20 10.61 8.48
N ASP A 47 19.00 10.27 9.50
CA ASP A 47 18.54 9.57 10.70
C ASP A 47 17.50 10.39 11.51
N ARG A 48 17.50 11.72 11.33
CA ARG A 48 16.50 12.62 11.92
C ARG A 48 15.24 12.82 11.05
N GLY A 49 15.08 12.05 9.98
CA GLY A 49 13.90 12.07 9.13
C GLY A 49 13.96 13.06 7.95
N PHE A 50 15.15 13.51 7.53
CA PHE A 50 15.26 14.35 6.34
C PHE A 50 14.69 13.64 5.10
N LYS A 51 13.62 14.22 4.54
CA LYS A 51 12.88 13.69 3.37
C LYS A 51 12.34 12.26 3.57
N HIS A 52 11.90 11.91 4.77
CA HIS A 52 11.14 10.67 4.97
C HIS A 52 9.81 10.72 4.18
N GLY A 53 9.46 9.62 3.51
CA GLY A 53 8.24 9.51 2.73
C GLY A 53 7.69 8.09 2.74
N SER A 54 6.37 7.98 2.68
CA SER A 54 5.64 6.71 2.64
C SER A 54 4.93 6.57 1.30
N VAL A 55 4.90 5.34 0.76
CA VAL A 55 4.20 5.02 -0.48
C VAL A 55 2.96 4.21 -0.15
N TYR A 56 1.79 4.74 -0.53
CA TYR A 56 0.52 4.06 -0.35
C TYR A 56 0.07 3.44 -1.68
N LYS A 57 -0.22 2.14 -1.66
CA LYS A 57 -0.69 1.39 -2.83
C LYS A 57 -2.03 0.74 -2.51
N THR A 58 -3.04 1.04 -3.32
CA THR A 58 -4.37 0.43 -3.19
C THR A 58 -4.50 -0.78 -4.10
N LYS A 59 -4.77 -1.96 -3.54
CA LYS A 59 -5.10 -3.17 -4.31
C LYS A 59 -6.60 -3.45 -4.25
N VAL A 60 -7.24 -3.48 -5.41
CA VAL A 60 -8.66 -3.84 -5.53
C VAL A 60 -8.77 -5.31 -5.90
N ILE A 61 -9.18 -6.12 -4.93
CA ILE A 61 -9.47 -7.54 -5.10
C ILE A 61 -10.95 -7.69 -5.40
N ASN A 62 -11.28 -8.32 -6.53
CA ASN A 62 -12.67 -8.54 -6.94
C ASN A 62 -13.15 -9.91 -6.47
N CYS A 63 -14.22 -9.90 -5.68
CA CYS A 63 -14.98 -11.08 -5.29
C CYS A 63 -16.40 -10.88 -5.84
N PRO A 64 -16.76 -11.46 -7.01
CA PRO A 64 -16.18 -12.62 -7.69
C PRO A 64 -15.00 -12.30 -8.64
N PRO A 65 -14.22 -13.33 -9.04
CA PRO A 65 -13.14 -13.16 -10.02
C PRO A 65 -13.67 -12.60 -11.36
N LYS A 66 -12.82 -11.78 -12.00
CA LYS A 66 -13.12 -11.10 -13.27
C LYS A 66 -13.66 -12.09 -14.31
N GLY A 67 -14.83 -11.78 -14.88
CA GLY A 67 -15.53 -12.64 -15.86
C GLY A 67 -16.71 -13.43 -15.32
N THR A 68 -17.03 -13.33 -14.02
CA THR A 68 -18.25 -13.91 -13.46
C THR A 68 -19.45 -13.01 -13.75
N VAL A 69 -20.43 -13.51 -14.51
CA VAL A 69 -21.62 -12.74 -14.95
C VAL A 69 -22.90 -13.42 -14.46
N GLY A 70 -23.90 -12.63 -14.06
CA GLY A 70 -25.24 -13.09 -13.69
C GLY A 70 -25.36 -13.67 -12.27
N SER A 71 -26.28 -14.61 -12.06
CA SER A 71 -26.65 -15.19 -10.74
C SER A 71 -25.49 -15.83 -9.95
N ARG A 72 -24.33 -16.09 -10.58
CA ARG A 72 -23.13 -16.63 -9.93
C ARG A 72 -22.35 -15.59 -9.10
N LEU A 73 -22.65 -14.30 -9.24
CA LEU A 73 -22.02 -13.23 -8.46
C LEU A 73 -22.25 -13.38 -6.94
N THR A 74 -23.44 -13.82 -6.53
CA THR A 74 -23.83 -13.99 -5.11
C THR A 74 -23.25 -15.23 -4.45
N GLN A 75 -22.60 -16.10 -5.25
CA GLN A 75 -22.03 -17.36 -4.78
C GLN A 75 -20.61 -17.22 -4.26
N PHE A 76 -19.93 -16.09 -4.52
CA PHE A 76 -18.59 -15.85 -4.02
C PHE A 76 -18.62 -15.03 -2.73
N ARG A 77 -17.90 -15.50 -1.71
CA ARG A 77 -17.76 -14.82 -0.42
C ARG A 77 -16.31 -14.90 0.04
N ALA A 78 -15.79 -13.82 0.62
CA ALA A 78 -14.55 -13.89 1.38
C ALA A 78 -14.83 -14.67 2.68
N ASP A 79 -14.17 -15.81 2.84
CA ASP A 79 -14.40 -16.70 3.97
C ASP A 79 -13.14 -17.50 4.27
N ASN A 80 -12.70 -17.47 5.53
CA ASN A 80 -11.58 -18.25 6.01
C ASN A 80 -11.98 -19.45 6.87
N HIS A 81 -13.27 -19.74 7.04
CA HIS A 81 -13.71 -20.90 7.79
C HIS A 81 -13.36 -22.21 7.05
N SER A 82 -12.86 -23.17 7.82
CA SER A 82 -12.84 -24.59 7.45
C SER A 82 -14.21 -25.21 7.70
N VAL A 83 -14.49 -26.37 7.13
CA VAL A 83 -15.71 -27.17 7.40
C VAL A 83 -15.85 -27.49 8.92
N LYS A 84 -14.74 -27.44 9.67
CA LYS A 84 -14.67 -27.61 11.13
C LYS A 84 -14.65 -26.31 11.94
N GLY A 85 -14.80 -25.15 11.31
CA GLY A 85 -14.78 -23.84 11.98
C GLY A 85 -13.39 -23.27 12.29
N GLU A 86 -12.31 -24.02 12.03
CA GLU A 86 -10.93 -23.56 12.22
C GLU A 86 -10.48 -22.60 11.10
N LYS A 87 -9.55 -21.69 11.43
CA LYS A 87 -8.90 -20.81 10.44
C LYS A 87 -8.05 -21.66 9.49
N VAL A 88 -8.37 -21.62 8.18
CA VAL A 88 -7.58 -22.33 7.16
C VAL A 88 -6.25 -21.64 6.91
N VAL A 89 -6.27 -20.31 6.86
CA VAL A 89 -5.07 -19.46 6.74
C VAL A 89 -4.87 -18.71 8.04
N LYS A 90 -3.73 -18.90 8.71
CA LYS A 90 -3.44 -18.27 10.01
C LYS A 90 -3.29 -16.75 9.91
N ASP A 91 -2.77 -16.29 8.77
CA ASP A 91 -2.45 -14.89 8.52
C ASP A 91 -3.66 -14.04 8.12
N LEU A 92 -4.80 -14.68 7.80
CA LEU A 92 -6.07 -14.01 7.50
C LEU A 92 -7.03 -14.14 8.68
N ASP A 93 -7.91 -13.15 8.84
CA ASP A 93 -8.99 -13.25 9.81
C ASP A 93 -10.10 -14.20 9.31
N TYR A 94 -11.11 -14.46 10.15
CA TYR A 94 -12.20 -15.38 9.86
C TYR A 94 -13.00 -14.98 8.59
N ASP A 95 -13.02 -13.69 8.26
CA ASP A 95 -13.64 -13.13 7.06
C ASP A 95 -12.83 -13.36 5.77
N GLY A 96 -11.63 -13.94 5.84
CA GLY A 96 -10.77 -14.15 4.67
C GLY A 96 -9.97 -12.93 4.25
N ILE A 97 -9.85 -11.92 5.12
CA ILE A 97 -9.18 -10.64 4.88
C ILE A 97 -8.07 -10.44 5.94
N PRO A 98 -6.94 -9.79 5.62
CA PRO A 98 -5.87 -9.50 6.57
C PRO A 98 -6.27 -8.44 7.60
N TYR A 99 -5.58 -8.42 8.75
CA TYR A 99 -5.81 -7.42 9.79
C TYR A 99 -5.14 -6.09 9.46
N ILE A 100 -5.75 -4.99 9.90
CA ILE A 100 -5.14 -3.65 9.80
C ILE A 100 -3.89 -3.61 10.68
N GLY A 101 -2.77 -3.16 10.11
CA GLY A 101 -1.44 -3.15 10.74
C GLY A 101 -0.59 -4.39 10.45
N GLN A 102 -1.11 -5.37 9.70
CA GLN A 102 -0.35 -6.57 9.32
C GLN A 102 0.78 -6.23 8.37
N GLN A 103 1.96 -6.78 8.63
CA GLN A 103 3.07 -6.80 7.68
C GLN A 103 2.86 -7.94 6.68
N VAL A 104 2.98 -7.63 5.39
CA VAL A 104 2.84 -8.60 4.29
C VAL A 104 4.11 -8.65 3.44
N HIS A 105 4.51 -9.86 3.06
CA HIS A 105 5.65 -10.15 2.21
C HIS A 105 5.19 -10.75 0.86
N GLU A 106 6.14 -10.86 -0.07
CA GLU A 106 5.89 -11.53 -1.34
C GLU A 106 5.44 -12.98 -1.13
N GLY A 107 4.29 -13.34 -1.71
CA GLY A 107 3.70 -14.68 -1.62
C GLY A 107 2.70 -14.84 -0.47
N ASP A 108 2.59 -13.87 0.43
CA ASP A 108 1.65 -13.95 1.56
C ASP A 108 0.20 -13.90 1.08
N PRO A 109 -0.72 -14.64 1.74
CA PRO A 109 -2.13 -14.64 1.39
C PRO A 109 -2.79 -13.31 1.78
N ILE A 110 -3.40 -12.63 0.80
CA ILE A 110 -4.08 -11.34 1.01
C ILE A 110 -5.60 -11.43 0.97
N CYS A 111 -6.15 -12.45 0.33
CA CYS A 111 -7.60 -12.69 0.33
C CYS A 111 -7.90 -14.14 0.00
N ARG A 112 -8.84 -14.74 0.74
CA ARG A 112 -9.39 -16.05 0.43
C ARG A 112 -10.83 -15.91 -0.04
N VAL A 113 -11.08 -16.25 -1.29
CA VAL A 113 -12.41 -16.21 -1.91
C VAL A 113 -12.97 -17.61 -2.04
N LEU A 114 -14.08 -17.89 -1.36
CA LEU A 114 -14.81 -19.15 -1.42
C LEU A 114 -15.95 -19.08 -2.44
N ASN A 115 -16.07 -20.09 -3.30
CA ASN A 115 -17.23 -20.31 -4.15
C ASN A 115 -18.23 -21.26 -3.48
N LYS A 116 -19.41 -20.76 -3.09
CA LYS A 116 -20.47 -21.56 -2.46
C LYS A 116 -21.04 -22.64 -3.39
N GLY A 117 -20.95 -22.48 -4.70
CA GLY A 117 -21.49 -23.44 -5.67
C GLY A 117 -20.61 -24.69 -5.86
N THR A 118 -19.29 -24.54 -5.78
CA THR A 118 -18.33 -25.64 -5.99
C THR A 118 -17.61 -26.07 -4.72
N GLY A 119 -17.68 -25.27 -3.64
CA GLY A 119 -16.91 -25.49 -2.42
C GLY A 119 -15.42 -25.18 -2.57
N GLU A 120 -14.97 -24.70 -3.73
CA GLU A 120 -13.57 -24.38 -3.99
C GLU A 120 -13.21 -23.00 -3.43
N ALA A 121 -12.06 -22.93 -2.76
CA ALA A 121 -11.49 -21.68 -2.27
C ALA A 121 -10.29 -21.27 -3.13
N LYS A 122 -10.34 -20.06 -3.67
CA LYS A 122 -9.22 -19.43 -4.37
C LYS A 122 -8.49 -18.49 -3.43
N LEU A 123 -7.16 -18.68 -3.35
CA LEU A 123 -6.29 -17.82 -2.57
C LEU A 123 -5.64 -16.79 -3.49
N GLU A 124 -5.81 -15.51 -3.16
CA GLU A 124 -5.07 -14.43 -3.77
C GLU A 124 -3.87 -14.08 -2.89
N LYS A 125 -2.70 -13.97 -3.52
CA LYS A 125 -1.42 -13.74 -2.86
C LYS A 125 -0.87 -12.36 -3.21
N TYR A 126 -0.08 -11.80 -2.32
CA TYR A 126 0.70 -10.60 -2.57
C TYR A 126 1.80 -10.89 -3.60
N LYS A 127 1.83 -10.13 -4.70
CA LYS A 127 2.76 -10.34 -5.84
C LYS A 127 3.88 -9.31 -5.93
N GLU A 128 3.95 -8.37 -4.99
CA GLU A 128 5.01 -7.36 -5.01
C GLU A 128 6.17 -7.82 -4.14
N GLY A 129 7.38 -7.50 -4.56
CA GLY A 129 8.61 -7.85 -3.84
C GLY A 129 8.93 -6.91 -2.67
N GLU A 130 8.16 -5.83 -2.49
CA GLU A 130 8.34 -4.88 -1.40
C GLU A 130 7.52 -5.30 -0.18
N VAL A 131 8.12 -5.19 1.01
CA VAL A 131 7.38 -5.40 2.26
C VAL A 131 6.42 -4.23 2.49
N ALA A 132 5.17 -4.54 2.79
CA ALA A 132 4.13 -3.54 3.00
C ALA A 132 3.36 -3.76 4.31
N TRP A 133 2.69 -2.71 4.77
CA TRP A 133 1.74 -2.79 5.89
C TRP A 133 0.32 -2.54 5.41
N VAL A 134 -0.64 -3.29 5.94
CA VAL A 134 -2.07 -3.10 5.66
C VAL A 134 -2.55 -1.89 6.43
N GLU A 135 -2.75 -0.76 5.76
CA GLU A 135 -3.24 0.47 6.42
C GLU A 135 -4.76 0.49 6.54
N GLN A 136 -5.48 0.15 5.47
CA GLN A 136 -6.94 0.22 5.44
C GLN A 136 -7.51 -0.91 4.58
N VAL A 137 -8.58 -1.52 5.08
CA VAL A 137 -9.39 -2.49 4.35
C VAL A 137 -10.78 -1.89 4.15
N ASN A 138 -11.19 -1.74 2.90
CA ASN A 138 -12.53 -1.30 2.54
C ASN A 138 -13.28 -2.44 1.84
N MET A 139 -14.36 -2.91 2.48
CA MET A 139 -15.31 -3.82 1.83
C MET A 139 -16.30 -3.00 1.00
N ILE A 140 -16.20 -3.13 -0.32
CA ILE A 140 -17.13 -2.50 -1.24
C ILE A 140 -18.26 -3.49 -1.53
N GLY A 141 -19.37 -3.34 -0.81
CA GLY A 141 -20.61 -4.04 -1.14
C GLY A 141 -21.24 -3.43 -2.39
N GLY A 142 -21.50 -4.25 -3.41
CA GLY A 142 -22.41 -3.87 -4.47
C GLY A 142 -23.82 -3.78 -3.88
N GLY A 143 -24.25 -2.57 -3.52
CA GLY A 143 -25.63 -2.32 -3.14
C GLY A 143 -26.54 -2.73 -4.29
N GLY A 144 -27.52 -3.58 -3.98
CA GLY A 144 -28.74 -3.70 -4.77
C GLY A 144 -29.62 -2.49 -4.56
#